data_AF-A0A5K1DKE6-F1
#
_entry.id   AF-A0A5K1DKE6-F1
#
_cell.length_a   1.000
_cell.length_b   1.000
_cell.length_c   1.000
_cell.angle_alpha   90.00
_cell.angle_beta   90.00
_cell.angle_gamma   90.00
#
_symmetry.space_group_name_H-M   'P 1'
#
loop_
_entity.id
_entity.type
_entity.pdbx_description
1 polymer ?
#
loop_
_entity_poly.entity_id
_entity_poly.type
_entity_poly.pdbx_seq_one_letter_code
_entity_poly.pdbx_strand_id
1 'polypeptide(L)'
;VYAENPDWISLNAGIFLMKNCEWSHKFLRSWMRYGDPSNLASSKMRLNSFLTRPKYWDPDDQSALVYLLNLNKTDSQANVYLESGYDLHGYWKFIVDNYENITNNDKSRPFVTHFCGCNFCGRKKISADCYGGFRRAFNFADNQLLSQVSLSHLSLSSPDPLLKATSAKTSPESP
;
A
#
# COMPACT_ATOMS: atom_id res chain seq x y z
N VAL A 1 15.93 4.02 2.52
CA VAL A 1 16.69 3.20 1.55
C VAL A 1 18.19 3.53 1.50
N TYR A 2 18.61 4.78 1.27
CA TYR A 2 20.03 5.11 1.01
C TYR A 2 20.88 5.52 2.23
N ALA A 3 20.42 5.22 3.45
CA ALA A 3 21.17 5.46 4.68
C ALA A 3 22.29 4.42 4.87
N GLU A 4 23.23 4.66 5.79
CA GLU A 4 24.25 3.68 6.17
C GLU A 4 23.63 2.40 6.75
N ASN A 5 22.60 2.57 7.60
CA ASN A 5 21.81 1.48 8.18
C ASN A 5 20.35 1.61 7.72
N PRO A 6 20.02 1.17 6.49
CA PRO A 6 18.66 1.26 5.99
C PRO A 6 17.71 0.32 6.73
N ASP A 7 16.45 0.71 6.84
CA ASP A 7 15.38 -0.20 7.32
C ASP A 7 14.78 -0.99 6.13
N TRP A 8 14.45 -2.26 6.36
CA TRP A 8 13.81 -3.15 5.38
C TRP A 8 12.38 -2.72 5.00
N ILE A 9 11.73 -1.87 5.81
CA ILE A 9 10.46 -1.20 5.49
C ILE A 9 10.62 0.23 4.99
N SER A 10 11.83 0.67 4.64
CA SER A 10 12.08 2.04 4.14
C SER A 10 11.57 2.32 2.71
N LEU A 11 10.96 1.32 2.07
CA LEU A 11 10.13 1.40 0.87
C LEU A 11 9.10 0.26 0.93
N ASN A 12 8.15 0.24 -0.02
CA ASN A 12 7.25 -0.89 -0.21
C ASN A 12 7.36 -1.47 -1.63
N ALA A 13 7.29 -2.80 -1.76
CA ALA A 13 7.32 -3.51 -3.04
C ALA A 13 5.93 -4.04 -3.48
N GLY A 14 4.87 -3.77 -2.71
CA GLY A 14 3.50 -4.17 -3.06
C GLY A 14 2.86 -3.33 -4.17
N ILE A 15 3.37 -2.11 -4.37
CA ILE A 15 2.99 -1.24 -5.49
C ILE A 15 4.18 -0.36 -5.86
N PHE A 16 4.53 -0.40 -7.14
CA PHE A 16 5.58 0.40 -7.73
C PHE A 16 5.33 0.53 -9.22
N LEU A 17 5.97 1.52 -9.85
CA LEU A 17 5.95 1.72 -11.29
C LEU A 17 7.34 1.41 -11.83
N MET A 18 7.39 0.64 -12.92
CA MET A 18 8.63 0.29 -13.57
C MET A 18 8.55 0.63 -15.05
N LYS A 19 9.44 1.49 -15.51
CA LYS A 19 9.54 1.85 -16.92
C LYS A 19 10.00 0.62 -17.70
N ASN A 20 9.40 0.37 -18.86
CA ASN A 20 9.92 -0.65 -19.77
C ASN A 20 11.18 -0.11 -20.47
N CYS A 21 12.35 -0.39 -19.91
CA CYS A 21 13.64 0.01 -20.47
C CYS A 21 14.76 -0.97 -20.09
N GLU A 22 15.89 -0.87 -20.78
CA GLU A 22 17.05 -1.75 -20.56
C GLU A 22 17.52 -1.75 -19.10
N TRP A 23 17.53 -0.58 -18.45
CA TRP A 23 17.90 -0.47 -17.03
C TRP A 23 16.98 -1.32 -16.15
N SER A 24 15.66 -1.20 -16.33
CA SER A 24 14.68 -1.97 -15.56
C SER A 24 14.79 -3.48 -15.81
N HIS A 25 15.07 -3.92 -17.05
CA HIS A 25 15.31 -5.33 -17.34
C HIS A 25 16.57 -5.86 -16.62
N LYS A 26 17.67 -5.10 -16.62
CA LYS A 26 18.91 -5.48 -15.89
C LYS A 26 18.68 -5.49 -14.38
N PHE A 27 17.93 -4.51 -13.88
CA PHE A 27 17.56 -4.41 -12.47
C PHE A 27 16.73 -5.63 -12.02
N LEU A 28 15.68 -5.99 -12.77
CA LEU A 28 14.86 -7.17 -12.49
C LEU A 28 15.67 -8.46 -12.44
N ARG A 29 16.61 -8.67 -13.38
CA ARG A 29 17.49 -9.85 -13.35
C ARG A 29 18.32 -9.90 -12.07
N SER A 30 18.83 -8.76 -11.59
CA SER A 30 19.57 -8.69 -10.33
C SER A 30 18.66 -8.97 -9.12
N TRP A 31 17.45 -8.44 -9.14
CA TRP A 31 16.47 -8.62 -8.07
C TRP A 31 15.96 -10.05 -7.94
N MET A 32 15.64 -10.71 -9.06
CA MET A 32 15.18 -12.10 -9.10
C MET A 32 16.16 -13.09 -8.47
N ARG A 33 17.48 -12.81 -8.50
CA ARG A 33 18.49 -13.69 -7.89
C ARG A 33 18.30 -13.88 -6.39
N TYR A 34 17.62 -12.97 -5.71
CA TYR A 34 17.38 -13.09 -4.26
C TYR A 34 16.33 -14.15 -3.92
N GLY A 35 15.38 -14.38 -4.83
CA GLY A 35 14.34 -15.41 -4.70
C GLY A 35 14.71 -16.75 -5.36
N ASP A 36 15.85 -16.83 -6.06
CA ASP A 36 16.30 -18.07 -6.69
C ASP A 36 16.57 -19.16 -5.62
N PRO A 37 15.99 -20.36 -5.74
CA PRO A 37 16.19 -21.46 -4.79
C PRO A 37 17.66 -21.79 -4.51
N SER A 38 18.53 -21.68 -5.52
CA SER A 38 19.98 -21.93 -5.40
C SER A 38 20.70 -20.88 -4.54
N ASN A 39 20.12 -19.69 -4.38
CA ASN A 39 20.73 -18.58 -3.66
C ASN A 39 20.14 -18.34 -2.27
N LEU A 40 19.07 -19.04 -1.86
CA LEU A 40 18.29 -18.74 -0.65
C LEU A 40 19.13 -18.54 0.61
N ALA A 41 20.10 -19.42 0.88
CA ALA A 41 20.97 -19.30 2.05
C ALA A 41 21.80 -18.00 2.03
N SER A 42 22.41 -17.69 0.87
CA SER A 42 23.21 -16.48 0.69
C SER A 42 22.36 -15.21 0.72
N SER A 43 21.15 -15.25 0.15
CA SER A 43 20.18 -14.15 0.19
C SER A 43 19.72 -13.91 1.63
N LYS A 44 19.39 -14.96 2.39
CA LYS A 44 18.99 -14.84 3.79
C LYS A 44 20.10 -14.21 4.63
N MET A 45 21.34 -14.65 4.42
CA MET A 45 22.51 -14.05 5.09
C MET A 45 22.63 -12.55 4.77
N ARG A 46 22.51 -12.15 3.50
CA ARG A 46 22.55 -10.74 3.10
C ARG A 46 21.44 -9.91 3.73
N LEU A 47 20.19 -10.38 3.64
CA LEU A 47 19.04 -9.63 4.18
C LEU A 47 18.99 -9.64 5.71
N ASN A 48 19.68 -10.56 6.37
CA ASN A 48 19.88 -10.52 7.81
C ASN A 48 20.82 -9.40 8.28
N SER A 49 21.40 -8.59 7.38
CA SER A 49 22.10 -7.35 7.77
C SER A 49 21.15 -6.28 8.31
N PHE A 50 19.88 -6.24 7.89
CA PHE A 50 18.89 -5.27 8.37
C PHE A 50 18.59 -5.48 9.86
N LEU A 51 18.84 -4.47 10.70
CA LEU A 51 18.73 -4.58 12.16
C LEU A 51 17.34 -5.03 12.64
N THR A 52 16.29 -4.43 12.07
CA THR A 52 14.89 -4.59 12.48
C THR A 52 14.15 -5.71 11.73
N ARG A 53 14.78 -6.32 10.72
CA ARG A 53 14.19 -7.42 9.96
C ARG A 53 14.21 -8.73 10.76
N PRO A 54 13.10 -9.47 10.90
CA PRO A 54 13.09 -10.75 11.57
C PRO A 54 14.05 -11.76 10.92
N LYS A 55 15.05 -12.23 11.67
CA LYS A 55 16.16 -13.04 11.12
C LYS A 55 15.77 -14.45 10.67
N TYR A 56 14.66 -14.96 11.20
CA TYR A 56 14.14 -16.27 10.85
C TYR A 56 13.39 -16.27 9.51
N TRP A 57 13.01 -15.09 8.99
CA TRP A 57 12.30 -14.98 7.71
C TRP A 57 13.19 -15.34 6.53
N ASP A 58 12.60 -16.06 5.58
CA ASP A 58 13.19 -16.30 4.27
C ASP A 58 13.27 -15.01 3.46
N PRO A 59 14.12 -14.94 2.42
CA PRO A 59 14.24 -13.75 1.61
C PRO A 59 12.91 -13.32 0.99
N ASP A 60 12.57 -12.06 1.17
CA ASP A 60 11.42 -11.41 0.54
C ASP A 60 11.88 -10.37 -0.48
N ASP A 61 11.03 -10.11 -1.45
CA ASP A 61 11.25 -9.17 -2.55
C ASP A 61 11.46 -7.75 -2.04
N GLN A 62 10.69 -7.27 -1.06
CA GLN A 62 10.84 -5.93 -0.49
C GLN A 62 12.20 -5.71 0.16
N SER A 63 12.62 -6.61 1.04
CA SER A 63 13.93 -6.53 1.69
C SER A 63 15.06 -6.64 0.67
N ALA A 64 14.93 -7.53 -0.33
CA ALA A 64 15.90 -7.63 -1.42
C ALA A 64 15.98 -6.34 -2.25
N LEU A 65 14.85 -5.67 -2.46
CA LEU A 65 14.78 -4.39 -3.17
C LEU A 65 15.54 -3.31 -2.41
N VAL A 66 15.27 -3.15 -1.11
CA VAL A 66 16.02 -2.20 -0.26
C VAL A 66 17.51 -2.49 -0.30
N TYR A 67 17.90 -3.76 -0.16
CA TYR A 67 19.30 -4.17 -0.11
C TYR A 67 20.01 -3.85 -1.42
N LEU A 68 19.41 -4.19 -2.56
CA LEU A 68 19.98 -3.94 -3.88
C LEU A 68 20.12 -2.46 -4.21
N LEU A 69 19.11 -1.65 -3.86
CA LEU A 69 19.17 -0.20 -4.07
C LEU A 69 20.26 0.45 -3.22
N ASN A 70 20.45 -0.03 -1.99
CA ASN A 70 21.51 0.46 -1.12
C ASN A 70 22.90 0.01 -1.59
N LEU A 71 23.04 -1.26 -2.01
CA LEU A 71 24.29 -1.82 -2.54
C LEU A 71 24.79 -1.06 -3.77
N ASN A 72 23.88 -0.71 -4.69
CA ASN A 72 24.18 0.01 -5.92
C ASN A 72 23.72 1.48 -5.84
N LYS A 73 24.01 2.16 -4.73
CA LYS A 73 23.45 3.48 -4.38
C LYS A 73 23.54 4.52 -5.51
N THR A 74 24.71 4.71 -6.11
CA THR A 74 24.90 5.74 -7.16
C THR A 74 24.01 5.51 -8.38
N ASP A 75 24.00 4.28 -8.92
CA ASP A 75 23.15 3.92 -10.07
C ASP A 75 21.65 3.98 -9.70
N SER A 76 21.32 3.51 -8.50
CA SER A 76 19.94 3.47 -8.00
C SER A 76 19.38 4.88 -7.80
N GLN A 77 20.16 5.81 -7.24
CA GLN A 77 19.73 7.20 -7.05
C GLN A 77 19.51 7.95 -8.37
N ALA A 78 20.18 7.54 -9.45
CA ALA A 78 19.98 8.14 -10.78
C ALA A 78 18.72 7.63 -11.48
N ASN A 79 18.23 6.44 -11.14
CA ASN A 79 17.15 5.75 -11.87
C ASN A 79 15.89 5.48 -11.06
N VAL A 80 15.94 5.63 -9.73
CA VAL A 80 14.83 5.32 -8.82
C VAL A 80 14.40 6.57 -8.07
N TYR A 81 13.12 6.90 -8.24
CA TYR A 81 12.44 7.90 -7.42
C TYR A 81 11.72 7.22 -6.26
N LEU A 82 12.01 7.65 -5.04
CA LEU A 82 11.33 7.18 -3.83
C LEU A 82 10.21 8.16 -3.50
N GLU A 83 8.98 7.79 -3.84
CA GLU A 83 7.79 8.62 -3.61
C GLU A 83 7.44 8.69 -2.12
N SER A 84 7.16 9.89 -1.63
CA SER A 84 6.73 10.16 -0.26
C SER A 84 5.79 11.37 -0.12
N GLY A 85 5.40 11.99 -1.23
CA GLY A 85 4.47 13.12 -1.29
C GLY A 85 3.01 12.71 -1.30
N TYR A 86 2.71 11.45 -1.60
CA TYR A 86 1.39 10.84 -1.43
C TYR A 86 1.52 9.35 -1.11
N ASP A 87 0.44 8.74 -0.60
CA ASP A 87 0.38 7.32 -0.28
C ASP A 87 0.27 6.43 -1.52
N LEU A 88 1.31 6.43 -2.38
CA LEU A 88 1.45 5.40 -3.41
C LEU A 88 1.41 4.01 -2.76
N HIS A 89 1.99 3.90 -1.56
CA HIS A 89 1.74 2.84 -0.61
C HIS A 89 1.40 3.45 0.77
N GLY A 90 0.16 3.30 1.22
CA GLY A 90 -0.27 3.70 2.57
C GLY A 90 -0.47 2.50 3.48
N TYR A 91 0.20 2.47 4.64
CA TYR A 91 0.00 1.39 5.61
C TYR A 91 -1.36 1.51 6.29
N TRP A 92 -2.22 0.51 6.08
CA TRP A 92 -3.63 0.57 6.46
C TRP A 92 -3.88 0.97 7.92
N LYS A 93 -3.05 0.54 8.88
CA LYS A 93 -3.27 0.86 10.31
C LYS A 93 -3.16 2.34 10.64
N PHE A 94 -2.47 3.14 9.83
CA PHE A 94 -2.39 4.59 10.03
C PHE A 94 -3.47 5.36 9.27
N ILE A 95 -4.30 4.66 8.50
CA ILE A 95 -5.23 5.26 7.55
C ILE A 95 -6.68 4.97 7.93
N VAL A 96 -7.00 3.70 8.19
CA VAL A 96 -8.40 3.25 8.21
C VAL A 96 -9.25 3.90 9.29
N ASP A 97 -8.63 4.34 10.39
CA ASP A 97 -9.32 4.99 11.50
C ASP A 97 -9.55 6.48 11.27
N ASN A 98 -8.91 7.07 10.24
CA ASN A 98 -9.02 8.50 9.93
C ASN A 98 -9.97 8.80 8.78
N TYR A 99 -10.56 7.79 8.11
CA TYR A 99 -11.39 8.01 6.92
C TYR A 99 -12.56 8.98 7.13
N GLU A 100 -13.17 9.00 8.31
CA GLU A 100 -14.26 9.93 8.63
C GLU A 100 -13.83 11.40 8.61
N ASN A 101 -12.54 11.68 8.82
CA ASN A 101 -12.00 13.04 8.81
C ASN A 101 -11.55 13.48 7.41
N ILE A 102 -11.49 12.56 6.44
CA ILE A 102 -11.05 12.85 5.08
C ILE A 102 -12.25 13.33 4.26
N THR A 103 -12.21 14.60 3.84
CA THR A 103 -13.25 15.16 2.97
C THR A 103 -12.93 14.91 1.49
N ASN A 104 -13.95 15.02 0.63
CA ASN A 104 -13.81 14.75 -0.81
C ASN A 104 -12.76 15.62 -1.53
N ASN A 105 -12.39 16.78 -0.97
CA ASN A 105 -11.43 17.72 -1.57
C ASN A 105 -10.07 17.71 -0.86
N ASP A 106 -9.85 16.79 0.08
CA ASP A 106 -8.63 16.79 0.88
C ASP A 106 -7.46 16.14 0.12
N LYS A 107 -6.32 16.85 0.07
CA LYS A 107 -5.05 16.32 -0.44
C LYS A 107 -4.51 15.20 0.46
N SER A 108 -5.02 15.06 1.68
CA SER A 108 -4.67 14.01 2.63
C SER A 108 -5.25 12.63 2.28
N ARG A 109 -6.10 12.53 1.25
CA ARG A 109 -6.73 11.26 0.89
C ARG A 109 -5.68 10.24 0.41
N PRO A 110 -5.58 9.06 1.04
CA PRO A 110 -4.63 8.05 0.65
C PRO A 110 -4.97 7.55 -0.76
N PHE A 111 -3.97 7.45 -1.63
CA PHE A 111 -4.16 6.88 -2.95
C PHE A 111 -4.35 5.36 -2.86
N VAL A 112 -3.50 4.68 -2.09
CA VAL A 112 -3.58 3.23 -1.84
C VAL A 112 -3.58 2.97 -0.34
N THR A 113 -4.57 2.20 0.12
CA THR A 113 -4.58 1.61 1.47
C THR A 113 -4.18 0.15 1.37
N HIS A 114 -2.95 -0.17 1.75
CA HIS A 114 -2.39 -1.51 1.62
C HIS A 114 -2.47 -2.28 2.95
N PHE A 115 -3.20 -3.40 2.93
CA PHE A 115 -3.39 -4.28 4.08
C PHE A 115 -2.24 -5.28 4.26
N CYS A 116 -1.00 -4.78 4.26
CA CYS A 116 0.18 -5.62 4.49
C CYS A 116 0.08 -6.34 5.86
N GLY A 117 0.41 -7.63 5.86
CA GLY A 117 0.31 -8.51 7.02
C GLY A 117 -1.06 -9.16 7.28
N CYS A 118 -2.14 -8.75 6.59
CA CYS A 118 -3.47 -9.33 6.82
C CYS A 118 -3.69 -10.71 6.20
N ASN A 119 -3.06 -11.00 5.05
CA ASN A 119 -3.07 -12.30 4.38
C ASN A 119 -4.48 -12.93 4.27
N PHE A 120 -5.40 -12.23 3.58
CA PHE A 120 -6.82 -12.62 3.46
C PHE A 120 -7.03 -13.99 2.80
N CYS A 121 -6.13 -14.42 1.91
CA CYS A 121 -6.27 -15.69 1.19
C CYS A 121 -5.52 -16.86 1.87
N GLY A 122 -4.38 -16.59 2.52
CA GLY A 122 -3.48 -17.63 3.02
C GLY A 122 -3.73 -18.06 4.47
N ARG A 123 -4.66 -17.44 5.19
CA ARG A 123 -5.02 -17.80 6.57
C ARG A 123 -6.43 -18.38 6.63
N LYS A 124 -6.61 -19.43 7.45
CA LYS A 124 -7.95 -19.99 7.75
C LYS A 124 -8.84 -19.02 8.52
N LYS A 125 -8.24 -18.16 9.35
CA LYS A 125 -8.94 -17.14 10.15
C LYS A 125 -8.27 -15.79 9.96
N ILE A 126 -9.03 -14.85 9.44
CA ILE A 126 -8.63 -13.45 9.26
C ILE A 126 -8.95 -12.71 10.56
N SER A 127 -8.07 -11.82 11.01
CA SER A 127 -8.34 -11.05 12.23
C SER A 127 -9.52 -10.10 12.01
N ALA A 128 -10.28 -9.84 13.08
CA ALA A 128 -11.39 -8.90 13.03
C ALA A 128 -10.93 -7.51 12.57
N ASP A 129 -9.75 -7.04 13.02
CA ASP A 129 -9.18 -5.76 12.63
C ASP A 129 -8.90 -5.69 11.13
N CYS A 130 -8.30 -6.74 10.55
CA CYS A 130 -8.01 -6.78 9.12
C CYS A 130 -9.30 -6.77 8.29
N TYR A 131 -10.28 -7.58 8.68
CA TYR A 131 -11.56 -7.66 7.96
C TYR A 131 -12.37 -6.36 8.09
N GLY A 132 -12.47 -5.82 9.31
CA GLY A 132 -13.17 -4.57 9.60
C GLY A 132 -12.52 -3.38 8.91
N GLY A 133 -11.19 -3.26 8.99
CA GLY A 133 -10.42 -2.22 8.30
C GLY A 133 -10.61 -2.31 6.79
N PHE A 134 -10.55 -3.52 6.22
CA PHE A 134 -10.74 -3.72 4.78
C PHE A 134 -12.13 -3.31 4.31
N ARG A 135 -13.19 -3.69 5.05
CA ARG A 135 -14.55 -3.27 4.73
C ARG A 135 -14.72 -1.75 4.75
N ARG A 136 -14.12 -1.09 5.75
CA ARG A 136 -14.11 0.37 5.83
C ARG A 136 -13.40 1.01 4.64
N ALA A 137 -12.21 0.51 4.29
CA ALA A 137 -11.45 0.99 3.14
C ALA A 137 -12.21 0.77 1.82
N PHE A 138 -12.82 -0.40 1.64
CA PHE A 138 -13.66 -0.70 0.48
C PHE A 138 -14.82 0.28 0.38
N ASN A 139 -15.62 0.44 1.43
CA ASN A 139 -16.77 1.33 1.45
C ASN A 139 -16.37 2.81 1.25
N PHE A 140 -15.22 3.21 1.78
CA PHE A 140 -14.67 4.56 1.57
C PHE A 140 -14.34 4.82 0.10
N ALA A 141 -13.74 3.84 -0.59
CA ALA A 141 -13.48 3.91 -2.02
C ALA A 141 -14.78 3.83 -2.84
N ASP A 142 -15.65 2.90 -2.52
CA ASP A 142 -16.90 2.62 -3.23
C ASP A 142 -17.88 3.80 -3.17
N ASN A 143 -17.93 4.53 -2.06
CA ASN A 143 -18.68 5.78 -1.95
C ASN A 143 -18.32 6.84 -3.01
N GLN A 144 -17.08 6.82 -3.52
CA GLN A 144 -16.67 7.75 -4.58
C GLN A 144 -17.40 7.41 -5.89
N LEU A 145 -17.59 6.12 -6.19
CA LEU A 145 -18.35 5.65 -7.35
C LEU A 145 -19.86 5.79 -7.13
N LEU A 146 -20.37 5.29 -6.02
CA LEU A 146 -21.80 5.30 -5.70
C LEU A 146 -22.40 6.71 -5.69
N SER A 147 -21.62 7.71 -5.29
CA SER A 147 -22.08 9.11 -5.29
C SER A 147 -22.50 9.61 -6.69
N GLN A 148 -21.95 9.03 -7.76
CA GLN A 148 -22.32 9.36 -9.14
C GLN A 148 -23.75 8.95 -9.48
N VAL A 149 -24.29 7.95 -8.78
CA VAL A 149 -25.67 7.45 -8.93
C VAL A 149 -26.53 7.76 -7.71
N SER A 150 -26.15 8.77 -6.91
CA SER A 150 -26.87 9.20 -5.70
C SER A 150 -27.06 8.10 -4.65
N LEU A 151 -26.14 7.13 -4.62
CA LEU A 151 -26.02 6.11 -3.58
C LEU A 151 -24.85 6.44 -2.64
N SER A 152 -24.89 5.92 -1.42
CA SER A 152 -23.75 5.83 -0.52
C SER A 152 -24.00 4.82 0.59
N HIS A 153 -22.93 4.22 1.10
CA HIS A 153 -22.94 3.49 2.36
C HIS A 153 -23.41 4.40 3.51
N LEU A 154 -24.29 3.90 4.38
CA LEU A 154 -24.79 4.66 5.54
C LEU A 154 -23.65 5.01 6.51
N SER A 155 -22.70 4.09 6.66
CA SER A 155 -21.44 4.28 7.36
C SER A 155 -20.38 3.40 6.71
N LEU A 156 -19.10 3.68 6.98
CA LEU A 156 -18.01 2.85 6.44
C LEU A 156 -18.04 1.40 6.94
N SER A 157 -18.80 1.10 7.99
CA SER A 157 -18.99 -0.26 8.51
C SER A 157 -20.25 -0.95 7.97
N SER A 158 -21.13 -0.24 7.27
CA SER A 158 -22.38 -0.80 6.75
C SER A 158 -22.14 -1.82 5.62
N PRO A 159 -22.97 -2.87 5.49
CA PRO A 159 -22.81 -3.88 4.45
C PRO A 159 -23.36 -3.43 3.10
N ASP A 160 -24.45 -2.68 3.08
CA ASP A 160 -25.19 -2.34 1.87
C ASP A 160 -25.29 -0.81 1.66
N PRO A 161 -25.12 -0.33 0.42
CA PRO A 161 -25.34 1.08 0.09
C PRO A 161 -26.83 1.41 0.03
N LEU A 162 -27.17 2.65 0.40
CA LEU A 162 -28.54 3.18 0.34
C LEU A 162 -28.61 4.40 -0.57
N LEU A 163 -29.81 4.71 -1.07
CA LEU A 163 -30.10 6.00 -1.68
C LEU A 163 -29.80 7.10 -0.68
N LYS A 164 -29.01 8.10 -1.10
CA LYS A 164 -28.97 9.35 -0.36
C LYS A 164 -30.39 9.89 -0.34
N ALA A 165 -30.95 10.08 0.86
CA ALA A 165 -32.14 10.87 1.00
C ALA A 165 -31.84 12.23 0.36
N THR A 166 -32.40 12.48 -0.82
CA THR A 166 -32.43 13.84 -1.36
C THR A 166 -33.11 14.65 -0.27
N SER A 167 -32.37 15.55 0.38
CA SER A 167 -33.00 16.68 1.03
C SER A 167 -33.86 17.31 -0.05
N ALA A 168 -35.18 17.13 0.07
CA ALA A 168 -36.12 17.78 -0.82
C ALA A 168 -35.75 19.25 -0.77
N LYS A 169 -35.23 19.78 -1.88
CA LYS A 169 -35.16 21.22 -2.06
C LYS A 169 -36.62 21.66 -2.04
N THR A 170 -37.10 22.10 -0.89
CA THR A 170 -38.29 22.94 -0.81
C THR A 170 -37.94 24.19 -1.60
N SER A 171 -38.29 24.20 -2.88
CA SER A 171 -38.44 25.43 -3.64
C SER A 171 -39.43 26.31 -2.88
N PRO A 172 -39.06 27.54 -2.48
CA PRO A 172 -40.06 28.47 -1.99
C PRO A 172 -40.99 28.77 -3.17
N GLU A 173 -42.26 28.42 -3.04
CA GLU A 173 -43.31 29.00 -3.88
C GLU A 173 -43.23 30.52 -3.72
N SER A 174 -42.88 31.20 -4.81
CA SER A 174 -43.02 32.65 -4.92
C SER A 174 -44.51 33.00 -5.11
N PRO A 175 -45.00 34.05 -4.43
CA PRO A 175 -46.40 34.48 -4.53
C PRO A 175 -46.79 35.00 -5.92
#